data_AF-A0A960D5Q0-F1
#
_entry.id   AF-A0A960D5Q0-F1
#
_cell.length_a   1.000
_cell.length_b   1.000
_cell.length_c   1.000
_cell.angle_alpha   90.00
_cell.angle_beta   90.00
_cell.angle_gamma   90.00
#
_symmetry.space_group_name_H-M   'P 1'
#
loop_
_entity.id
_entity.type
_entity.pdbx_description
1 polymer ?
#
loop_
_entity_poly.entity_id
_entity_poly.type
_entity_poly.pdbx_seq_one_letter_code
_entity_poly.pdbx_strand_id
1 'polypeptide(L)'
;MWYWLFKYIFMGPLLSLLGRPKVEGLEYIPDSGPAILASNHLAVADSFYLPLVVRRRITFLAKSEYFTGTGLKGWFTRWFYTVAGQVPIDRTDADAAQSALDTAER
;
A
#
# COMPACT_ATOMS: atom_id res chain seq x y z
N MET A 1 -6.36 8.28 9.94
CA MET A 1 -7.83 8.25 9.82
C MET A 1 -8.26 7.72 8.46
N TRP A 2 -7.90 8.39 7.35
CA TRP A 2 -8.31 7.99 5.99
C TRP A 2 -7.99 6.55 5.59
N TYR A 3 -6.78 6.06 5.85
CA TYR A 3 -6.40 4.67 5.58
C TYR A 3 -7.43 3.66 6.12
N TRP A 4 -7.78 3.78 7.40
CA TRP A 4 -8.72 2.86 8.05
C TRP A 4 -10.13 3.00 7.51
N LEU A 5 -10.54 4.21 7.13
CA LEU A 5 -11.82 4.45 6.49
C LEU A 5 -11.89 3.80 5.10
N PHE A 6 -10.85 3.96 4.28
CA PHE A 6 -10.76 3.27 2.98
C PHE A 6 -10.74 1.76 3.15
N LYS A 7 -9.92 1.24 4.06
CA LYS A 7 -9.81 -0.19 4.33
C LYS A 7 -11.14 -0.80 4.77
N TYR A 8 -11.82 -0.23 5.76
CA TYR A 8 -12.96 -0.89 6.40
C TYR A 8 -14.33 -0.46 5.88
N ILE A 9 -14.47 0.77 5.37
CA ILE A 9 -15.79 1.29 4.97
C ILE A 9 -15.94 1.30 3.46
N PHE A 10 -14.97 1.85 2.72
CA PHE A 10 -15.13 2.02 1.27
C PHE A 10 -14.74 0.77 0.47
N MET A 11 -13.52 0.27 0.64
CA MET A 11 -13.00 -0.85 -0.15
C MET A 11 -13.26 -2.21 0.50
N GLY A 12 -13.21 -2.29 1.83
CA GLY A 12 -13.24 -3.58 2.53
C GLY A 12 -14.45 -4.45 2.23
N PRO A 13 -15.69 -3.95 2.39
CA PRO A 13 -16.89 -4.73 2.11
C PRO A 13 -16.98 -5.14 0.63
N LEU A 14 -16.66 -4.21 -0.28
CA LEU A 14 -16.69 -4.44 -1.72
C LEU A 14 -15.70 -5.55 -2.13
N LEU A 15 -14.44 -5.44 -1.72
CA LEU A 15 -13.39 -6.41 -2.03
C LEU A 15 -13.65 -7.76 -1.38
N SER A 16 -14.15 -7.78 -0.14
CA SER A 16 -14.51 -9.02 0.55
C SER A 16 -15.64 -9.76 -0.16
N LEU A 17 -16.64 -9.02 -0.66
CA LEU A 17 -17.77 -9.58 -1.39
C LEU A 17 -17.34 -10.15 -2.76
N LEU A 18 -16.53 -9.40 -3.51
CA LEU A 18 -16.09 -9.76 -4.85
C LEU A 18 -15.05 -10.89 -4.85
N GLY A 19 -14.05 -10.81 -3.97
CA GLY A 19 -12.90 -11.71 -3.97
C GLY A 19 -13.01 -12.89 -3.01
N ARG A 20 -13.70 -12.73 -1.87
CA ARG A 20 -13.80 -13.73 -0.79
C ARG A 20 -12.44 -14.39 -0.48
N PRO A 21 -11.42 -13.58 -0.12
CA PRO A 21 -10.06 -14.07 -0.01
C PRO A 21 -9.97 -15.19 1.04
N LYS A 22 -9.32 -16.29 0.68
CA LYS A 22 -8.88 -17.33 1.63
C LYS A 22 -7.45 -16.99 2.04
N VAL A 23 -7.20 -16.98 3.34
CA VAL A 23 -5.93 -16.53 3.90
C VAL A 23 -5.50 -17.51 4.98
N GLU A 24 -4.23 -17.88 4.94
CA GLU A 24 -3.59 -18.77 5.90
C GLU A 24 -2.29 -18.09 6.36
N GLY A 25 -1.86 -18.36 7.60
CA GLY A 25 -0.59 -17.86 8.13
C GLY A 25 -0.57 -16.37 8.52
N LEU A 26 -1.73 -15.75 8.76
CA LEU A 26 -1.78 -14.36 9.27
C LEU A 26 -1.13 -14.22 10.65
N GLU A 27 -1.09 -15.30 11.42
CA GLU A 27 -0.42 -15.44 12.72
C GLU A 27 1.10 -15.28 12.64
N TYR A 28 1.71 -15.43 11.46
CA TYR A 28 3.15 -15.18 11.27
C TYR A 28 3.47 -13.70 11.07
N ILE A 29 2.45 -12.85 10.90
CA ILE A 29 2.65 -11.40 10.76
C ILE A 29 2.76 -10.81 12.16
N PRO A 30 3.88 -10.17 12.51
CA PRO A 30 4.06 -9.61 13.85
C PRO A 30 3.06 -8.48 14.11
N ASP A 31 2.40 -8.54 15.27
CA ASP A 31 1.41 -7.55 15.71
C ASP A 31 2.03 -6.16 15.97
N SER A 32 3.33 -6.11 16.28
CA SER A 32 4.08 -4.87 16.53
C SER A 32 5.52 -4.97 16.02
N GLY A 33 6.21 -3.84 15.98
CA GLY A 33 7.60 -3.76 15.50
C GLY A 33 7.72 -3.71 13.96
N PRO A 34 8.95 -3.49 13.45
CA PRO A 34 9.22 -3.40 12.02
C PRO A 34 9.01 -4.74 11.33
N ALA A 35 8.45 -4.72 10.13
CA ALA A 35 8.26 -5.91 9.30
C ALA A 35 8.25 -5.52 7.82
N ILE A 36 8.88 -6.33 6.98
CA ILE A 36 8.80 -6.22 5.52
C ILE A 36 7.89 -7.34 5.03
N LEU A 37 6.79 -6.97 4.38
CA LEU A 37 5.92 -7.90 3.67
C LEU A 37 6.35 -7.94 2.20
N ALA A 38 6.99 -9.03 1.81
CA ALA A 38 7.34 -9.28 0.42
C ALA A 38 6.29 -10.19 -0.23
N SER A 39 5.61 -9.69 -1.26
CA SER A 39 4.59 -10.43 -2.01
C SER A 39 4.99 -10.51 -3.48
N ASN A 40 4.70 -11.65 -4.11
CA ASN A 40 4.70 -11.75 -5.56
C ASN A 40 3.61 -10.81 -6.13
N HIS A 41 3.95 -10.02 -7.14
CA HIS A 41 3.03 -9.04 -7.71
C HIS A 41 2.42 -9.55 -9.02
N LEU A 42 1.29 -10.22 -8.93
CA LEU A 42 0.57 -10.80 -10.08
C LEU A 42 -0.43 -9.82 -10.68
N ALA A 43 -0.99 -8.93 -9.85
CA ALA A 43 -2.00 -7.97 -10.29
C ALA A 43 -1.97 -6.69 -9.47
N VAL A 44 -2.46 -5.60 -10.06
CA VAL A 44 -2.69 -4.34 -9.32
C VAL A 44 -3.62 -4.54 -8.11
N ALA A 45 -4.49 -5.56 -8.18
CA ALA A 45 -5.37 -5.98 -7.11
C ALA A 45 -4.62 -6.36 -5.81
N ASP A 46 -3.38 -6.82 -5.89
CA ASP A 46 -2.56 -7.22 -4.72
C ASP A 46 -2.43 -6.06 -3.73
N SER A 47 -2.25 -4.84 -4.25
CA SER A 47 -2.15 -3.59 -3.48
C SER A 47 -3.43 -3.23 -2.73
N PHE A 48 -4.55 -3.90 -3.01
CA PHE A 48 -5.83 -3.71 -2.33
C PHE A 48 -6.16 -4.86 -1.37
N TYR A 49 -5.93 -6.10 -1.79
CA TYR A 49 -6.25 -7.28 -0.97
C TYR A 49 -5.26 -7.49 0.18
N LEU A 50 -3.97 -7.17 0.02
CA LEU A 50 -3.00 -7.27 1.11
C LEU A 50 -3.36 -6.34 2.29
N PRO A 51 -3.58 -5.02 2.09
CA PRO A 51 -4.03 -4.13 3.17
C PRO A 51 -5.36 -4.54 3.79
N LEU A 52 -6.24 -5.18 3.02
CA LEU A 52 -7.54 -5.67 3.48
C LEU A 52 -7.37 -6.78 4.51
N VAL A 53 -6.60 -7.83 4.18
CA VAL A 53 -6.51 -9.04 5.00
C VAL A 53 -5.49 -8.93 6.13
N VAL A 54 -4.41 -8.16 5.94
CA VAL A 54 -3.39 -7.93 6.98
C VAL A 54 -3.93 -6.94 7.98
N ARG A 55 -3.91 -7.26 9.28
CA ARG A 55 -4.48 -6.40 10.33
C ARG A 55 -3.77 -5.04 10.42
N ARG A 56 -2.43 -5.06 10.48
CA ARG A 56 -1.58 -3.86 10.53
C ARG A 56 -1.65 -3.06 9.23
N ARG A 57 -1.32 -1.77 9.32
CA ARG A 57 -1.19 -0.91 8.14
C ARG A 57 0.00 -1.36 7.29
N ILE A 58 -0.23 -1.46 5.98
CA ILE A 58 0.83 -1.68 4.99
C ILE A 58 1.10 -0.35 4.29
N THR A 59 2.38 -0.01 4.15
CA THR A 59 2.85 1.10 3.33
C THR A 59 3.68 0.51 2.19
N PHE A 60 3.19 0.72 0.96
CA PHE A 60 3.89 0.38 -0.26
C PHE A 60 4.71 1.55 -0.76
N LEU A 61 5.73 1.19 -1.52
CA LEU A 61 6.48 2.11 -2.37
C LEU A 61 5.69 2.27 -3.68
N ALA A 62 5.28 3.49 -3.96
CA ALA A 62 4.48 3.85 -5.10
C ALA A 62 5.29 4.73 -6.05
N LYS A 63 5.00 4.63 -7.35
CA LYS A 63 5.68 5.40 -8.40
C LYS A 63 5.70 6.90 -8.06
N SER A 64 6.86 7.56 -8.10
CA SER A 64 6.99 9.00 -7.79
C SER A 64 6.05 9.87 -8.64
N GLU A 65 5.77 9.45 -9.88
CA GLU A 65 4.87 10.12 -10.83
C GLU A 65 3.43 10.20 -10.32
N TYR A 66 3.00 9.31 -9.43
CA TYR A 66 1.69 9.41 -8.78
C TYR A 66 1.57 10.61 -7.85
N PHE A 67 2.70 11.16 -7.39
CA PHE A 67 2.74 12.28 -6.45
C PHE A 67 3.08 13.60 -7.14
N THR A 68 3.68 13.57 -8.33
CA THR A 68 4.13 14.77 -9.07
C THR A 68 3.25 15.11 -10.27
N GLY A 69 2.25 14.28 -10.60
CA GLY A 69 1.30 14.54 -11.68
C GLY A 69 0.56 15.88 -11.53
N THR A 70 0.32 16.55 -12.65
CA THR A 70 -0.34 17.88 -12.70
C THR A 70 -1.82 17.80 -13.09
N GLY A 71 -2.54 18.91 -12.92
CA GLY A 71 -3.97 19.01 -13.20
C GLY A 71 -4.85 18.27 -12.18
N LEU A 72 -6.16 18.22 -12.45
CA LEU A 72 -7.14 17.61 -11.54
C LEU A 72 -6.89 16.12 -11.30
N LYS A 73 -6.54 15.39 -12.38
CA LYS A 73 -6.22 13.96 -12.30
C LYS A 73 -4.96 13.72 -11.45
N GLY A 74 -3.92 14.51 -11.66
CA GLY A 74 -2.68 14.43 -10.87
C GLY A 74 -2.92 14.74 -9.40
N TRP A 75 -3.69 15.81 -9.12
CA TRP A 75 -4.08 16.16 -7.75
C TRP A 75 -4.85 15.03 -7.05
N PHE A 76 -5.86 14.45 -7.70
CA PHE A 76 -6.63 13.34 -7.11
C PHE A 76 -5.76 12.10 -6.87
N THR A 77 -4.89 11.77 -7.83
CA THR A 77 -3.95 10.65 -7.72
C THR A 77 -3.02 10.87 -6.53
N ARG A 78 -2.36 12.03 -6.46
CA ARG A 78 -1.50 12.41 -5.34
C ARG A 78 -2.23 12.33 -4.00
N TRP A 79 -3.43 12.90 -3.94
CA TRP A 79 -4.26 12.86 -2.73
C TRP A 79 -4.52 11.42 -2.32
N PHE A 80 -5.00 10.56 -3.22
CA PHE A 80 -5.31 9.16 -2.95
C PHE A 80 -4.10 8.40 -2.41
N TYR A 81 -2.95 8.45 -3.09
CA TYR A 81 -1.75 7.73 -2.64
C TYR A 81 -1.22 8.27 -1.29
N THR A 82 -1.34 9.58 -1.06
CA THR A 82 -0.96 10.19 0.22
C THR A 82 -1.87 9.73 1.37
N VAL A 83 -3.20 9.76 1.18
CA VAL A 83 -4.14 9.36 2.24
C VAL A 83 -4.21 7.85 2.47
N ALA A 84 -3.93 7.07 1.42
CA ALA A 84 -3.70 5.63 1.50
C ALA A 84 -2.35 5.30 2.16
N GLY A 85 -1.49 6.30 2.38
CA GLY A 85 -0.30 6.16 3.19
C GLY A 85 0.89 5.52 2.48
N GLN A 86 0.96 5.67 1.16
CA GLN A 86 2.01 5.15 0.29
C GLN A 86 3.17 6.15 0.21
N VAL A 87 4.38 5.65 0.00
CA VAL A 87 5.58 6.49 -0.09
C VAL A 87 6.09 6.53 -1.54
N PRO A 88 6.40 7.70 -2.10
CA PRO A 88 6.97 7.81 -3.44
C PRO A 88 8.34 7.14 -3.51
N ILE A 89 8.60 6.43 -4.61
CA ILE A 89 9.92 5.94 -4.97
C ILE A 89 10.24 6.30 -6.41
N ASP A 90 11.44 6.83 -6.62
CA ASP A 90 12.02 6.94 -7.96
C ASP A 90 12.67 5.61 -8.30
N ARG A 91 12.17 4.96 -9.36
CA ARG A 91 12.64 3.64 -9.80
C ARG A 91 13.69 3.74 -10.90
N THR A 92 14.01 4.96 -11.34
CA THR A 92 15.09 5.24 -12.30
C THR A 92 16.40 5.51 -11.60
N ASP A 93 16.36 5.79 -10.30
CA ASP A 93 17.52 5.93 -9.44
C ASP A 93 18.22 4.58 -9.24
N ALA A 94 19.54 4.56 -9.41
CA ALA A 94 20.37 3.38 -9.16
C ALA A 94 20.27 2.93 -7.69
N ASP A 95 19.99 3.87 -6.78
CA ASP A 95 19.92 3.66 -5.34
C ASP A 95 18.48 3.51 -4.82
N ALA A 96 17.51 3.20 -5.71
CA ALA A 96 16.11 3.03 -5.34
C ALA A 96 15.91 2.01 -4.21
N ALA A 97 16.72 0.94 -4.17
CA ALA A 97 16.67 -0.06 -3.11
C ALA A 97 17.11 0.50 -1.74
N GLN A 98 18.14 1.35 -1.70
CA GLN A 98 18.56 2.01 -0.46
C GLN A 98 17.51 3.03 -0.01
N SER A 99 16.99 3.83 -0.93
CA SER A 99 15.93 4.81 -0.65
C SER A 99 14.65 4.16 -0.09
N ALA A 100 14.34 2.94 -0.54
CA ALA A 100 13.27 2.12 0.00
C ALA A 100 13.51 1.71 1.47
N LEU A 101 14.75 1.35 1.82
CA LEU A 101 15.12 0.99 3.19
C LEU A 101 15.13 2.21 4.10
N ASP A 102 15.71 3.33 3.66
CA ASP A 102 15.72 4.59 4.42
C ASP A 102 14.30 5.10 4.72
N THR A 103 13.36 4.83 3.82
CA THR A 103 11.94 5.10 4.02
C THR A 103 11.34 4.25 5.14
N ALA A 104 11.76 2.99 5.28
CA ALA A 104 11.26 2.07 6.29
C ALA A 104 11.82 2.35 7.70
N GLU A 105 12.90 3.13 7.82
CA GLU A 105 13.49 3.56 9.09
C GLU A 105 12.75 4.73 9.75
N ARG A 106 11.87 5.44 9.03
CA ARG A 106 11.12 6.61 9.50
C ARG A 106 9.77 6.26 10.10
#